data_AF-A0A7K0NLB0-F1
#
_entry.id   AF-A0A7K0NLB0-F1
#
_cell.length_a   1.000
_cell.length_b   1.000
_cell.length_c   1.000
_cell.angle_alpha   90.00
_cell.angle_beta   90.00
_cell.angle_gamma   90.00
#
_symmetry.space_group_name_H-M   'P 1'
#
loop_
_entity.id
_entity.type
_entity.pdbx_description
1 polymer ?
#
loop_
_entity_poly.entity_id
_entity_poly.type
_entity_poly.pdbx_seq_one_letter_code
_entity_poly.pdbx_strand_id
1 'polypeptide(L)'
;MNQSAGAIALVGSGEYSLTMQELETQLLHRAISLGKDNTYIQIPTASSHEGDSSREKWKRLGQAQADRIGSKCVYLPIHEGEDAFTDHHVELVKNAGL
;
A
#
# COMPACT_ATOMS: atom_id res chain seq x y z
N MET A 1 -13.98 -11.24 20.32
CA MET A 1 -13.37 -10.32 19.34
C MET A 1 -13.51 -10.94 17.97
N ASN A 2 -14.02 -10.19 16.99
CA ASN A 2 -14.28 -10.71 15.65
C ASN A 2 -12.93 -11.03 14.97
N GLN A 3 -12.58 -12.31 14.82
CA GLN A 3 -11.27 -12.75 14.33
C GLN A 3 -11.06 -12.51 12.83
N SER A 4 -12.02 -11.85 12.16
CA SER A 4 -12.05 -11.57 10.72
C SER A 4 -11.52 -10.18 10.33
N ALA A 5 -11.28 -9.28 11.29
CA ALA A 5 -10.76 -7.94 10.97
C ALA A 5 -9.27 -7.98 10.60
N GLY A 6 -8.88 -7.17 9.62
CA GLY A 6 -7.47 -7.00 9.22
C GLY A 6 -6.62 -6.32 10.31
N ALA A 7 -5.30 -6.43 10.19
CA ALA A 7 -4.37 -5.72 11.05
C ALA A 7 -4.31 -4.22 10.69
N ILE A 8 -4.06 -3.37 11.68
CA ILE A 8 -3.84 -1.93 11.51
C ILE A 8 -2.52 -1.57 12.17
N ALA A 9 -1.67 -0.84 11.44
CA ALA A 9 -0.44 -0.26 11.96
C ALA A 9 -0.50 1.27 11.85
N LEU A 10 -0.08 1.94 12.93
CA LEU A 10 0.10 3.38 12.96
C LEU A 10 1.60 3.66 12.97
N VAL A 11 2.12 4.18 11.86
CA VAL A 11 3.55 4.40 11.66
C VAL A 11 3.85 5.90 11.74
N GLY A 12 4.81 6.29 12.59
CA GLY A 12 5.20 7.69 12.72
C GLY A 12 6.08 8.20 11.57
N SER A 13 6.95 7.34 11.04
CA SER A 13 7.81 7.63 9.89
C SER A 13 8.50 6.37 9.36
N GLY A 14 8.93 6.40 8.10
CA GLY A 14 9.92 5.45 7.57
C GLY A 14 9.32 4.38 6.66
N GLU A 15 8.09 4.59 6.19
CA GLU A 15 7.43 3.76 5.19
C GLU A 15 8.35 3.43 4.02
N TYR A 16 8.27 2.18 3.56
CA TYR A 16 9.09 1.65 2.46
C TYR A 16 10.60 1.60 2.75
N SER A 17 11.06 1.89 3.96
CA SER A 17 12.46 1.75 4.34
C SER A 17 12.82 0.29 4.69
N LEU A 18 14.12 0.00 4.72
CA LEU A 18 14.64 -1.29 5.16
C LEU A 18 14.23 -1.61 6.60
N THR A 19 14.20 -0.60 7.48
CA THR A 19 13.79 -0.77 8.88
C THR A 19 12.32 -1.15 9.01
N MET A 20 11.48 -0.73 8.07
CA MET A 20 10.04 -1.05 8.07
C MET A 20 9.69 -2.35 7.35
N GLN A 21 10.64 -2.96 6.65
CA GLN A 21 10.40 -4.17 5.86
C GLN A 21 9.79 -5.29 6.68
N GLU A 22 10.27 -5.53 7.90
CA GLU A 22 9.73 -6.58 8.76
C GLU A 22 8.26 -6.32 9.11
N LEU A 23 7.93 -5.09 9.53
CA LEU A 23 6.55 -4.73 9.88
C LEU A 23 5.61 -4.89 8.68
N GLU A 24 5.98 -4.32 7.54
CA GLU A 24 5.15 -4.34 6.33
C GLU A 24 4.99 -5.78 5.81
N THR A 25 6.02 -6.62 5.91
CA THR A 25 5.94 -8.06 5.61
C THR A 25 4.94 -8.76 6.52
N GLN A 26 4.98 -8.48 7.84
CA GLN A 26 4.06 -9.10 8.80
C GLN A 26 2.59 -8.70 8.55
N LEU A 27 2.34 -7.43 8.20
CA LEU A 27 1.00 -6.96 7.84
C LEU A 27 0.47 -7.69 6.60
N LEU A 28 1.27 -7.75 5.55
CA LEU A 28 0.88 -8.41 4.31
C LEU A 28 0.67 -9.92 4.52
N HIS A 29 1.60 -10.60 5.20
CA HIS A 29 1.46 -12.03 5.52
C HIS A 29 0.22 -12.30 6.39
N ARG A 30 -0.10 -11.40 7.33
CA ARG A 30 -1.33 -11.54 8.13
C ARG A 30 -2.56 -11.47 7.24
N ALA A 31 -2.63 -10.55 6.29
CA ALA A 31 -3.75 -10.46 5.36
C ALA A 31 -3.85 -11.68 4.44
N ILE A 32 -2.72 -12.17 3.92
CA ILE A 32 -2.67 -13.41 3.12
C ILE A 32 -3.16 -14.61 3.93
N SER A 33 -2.81 -14.69 5.22
CA SER A 33 -3.32 -15.75 6.11
C SER A 33 -4.85 -15.73 6.30
N LEU A 34 -5.50 -14.61 5.95
CA LEU A 34 -6.95 -14.42 5.95
C LEU A 34 -7.56 -14.50 4.53
N GLY A 35 -6.79 -14.93 3.52
CA GLY A 35 -7.25 -15.16 2.15
C GLY A 35 -7.17 -13.94 1.22
N LYS A 36 -6.44 -12.89 1.60
CA LYS A 36 -6.16 -11.75 0.70
C LYS A 36 -5.04 -12.06 -0.29
N ASP A 37 -5.03 -11.34 -1.40
CA ASP A 37 -4.01 -11.48 -2.44
C ASP A 37 -2.66 -10.92 -1.96
N ASN A 38 -1.56 -11.46 -2.48
CA ASN A 38 -0.20 -10.93 -2.27
C ASN A 38 0.01 -9.64 -3.09
N THR A 39 -0.83 -8.65 -2.85
CA THR A 39 -0.83 -7.33 -3.49
C THR A 39 -0.63 -6.27 -2.41
N TYR A 40 0.36 -5.41 -2.66
CA TYR A 40 0.70 -4.25 -1.84
C TYR A 40 0.33 -2.97 -2.61
N ILE A 41 -0.80 -2.39 -2.22
CA ILE A 41 -1.35 -1.15 -2.74
C ILE A 41 -0.74 0.05 -2.04
N GLN A 42 -0.43 1.07 -2.83
CA GLN A 42 0.12 2.33 -2.37
C GLN A 42 -0.81 3.46 -2.78
N ILE A 43 -1.32 4.19 -1.79
CA ILE A 43 -2.21 5.34 -1.97
C ILE A 43 -1.47 6.60 -1.53
N PRO A 44 -0.79 7.30 -2.46
CA PRO A 44 0.11 8.43 -2.18
C PRO A 44 -0.66 9.76 -2.17
N THR A 45 -1.96 9.76 -1.84
CA THR A 45 -2.81 10.96 -1.93
C THR A 45 -2.25 12.12 -1.12
N ALA A 46 -1.63 11.84 0.03
CA ALA A 46 -1.03 12.85 0.89
C ALA A 46 0.13 13.64 0.25
N SER A 47 0.86 13.07 -0.71
CA SER A 47 1.99 13.74 -1.40
C SER A 47 1.60 14.35 -2.75
N SER A 48 0.31 14.33 -3.12
CA SER A 48 -0.18 14.74 -4.45
C SER A 48 0.11 16.22 -4.79
N HIS A 49 0.13 17.10 -3.80
CA HIS A 49 0.39 18.53 -4.01
C HIS A 49 1.87 18.91 -3.88
N GLU A 50 2.77 17.93 -3.70
CA GLU A 50 4.22 18.14 -3.60
C GLU A 50 4.92 18.14 -4.97
N GLY A 51 4.19 17.88 -6.05
CA GLY A 51 4.68 17.87 -7.42
C GLY A 51 5.20 16.52 -7.91
N ASP A 52 5.46 16.43 -9.20
CA ASP A 52 5.68 15.14 -9.89
C ASP A 52 6.94 14.42 -9.46
N SER A 53 7.98 15.14 -9.06
CA SER A 53 9.21 14.55 -8.53
C SER A 53 8.97 13.82 -7.21
N SER A 54 8.06 14.33 -6.36
CA SER A 54 7.67 13.65 -5.12
C SER A 54 6.86 12.39 -5.43
N ARG A 55 5.88 12.48 -6.35
CA ARG A 55 5.08 11.32 -6.79
C ARG A 55 5.96 10.18 -7.32
N GLU A 56 6.90 10.50 -8.21
CA GLU A 56 7.82 9.51 -8.78
C GLU A 56 8.78 8.92 -7.74
N LYS A 57 9.20 9.72 -6.75
CA LYS A 57 9.97 9.22 -5.61
C LYS A 57 9.15 8.18 -4.84
N TRP A 58 7.91 8.48 -4.48
CA TRP A 58 7.04 7.58 -3.71
C TRP A 58 6.76 6.28 -4.46
N LYS A 59 6.42 6.38 -5.74
CA LYS A 59 6.22 5.24 -6.62
C LYS A 59 7.44 4.32 -6.65
N ARG A 60 8.64 4.87 -6.79
CA ARG A 60 9.89 4.11 -6.78
C ARG A 60 10.17 3.46 -5.43
N LEU A 61 9.99 4.19 -4.33
CA LEU A 61 10.21 3.67 -2.98
C LEU A 61 9.29 2.49 -2.69
N GLY A 62 8.01 2.65 -2.97
CA GLY A 62 7.02 1.62 -2.79
C GLY A 62 7.27 0.40 -3.69
N GLN A 63 7.62 0.59 -4.97
CA GLN A 63 8.02 -0.52 -5.85
C GLN A 63 9.20 -1.30 -5.27
N ALA A 64 10.26 -0.61 -4.87
CA ALA A 64 11.46 -1.25 -4.33
C ALA A 64 11.16 -2.03 -3.04
N GLN A 65 10.21 -1.56 -2.23
CA GLN A 65 9.77 -2.27 -1.03
C GLN A 65 8.94 -3.50 -1.36
N ALA A 66 7.98 -3.39 -2.27
CA ALA A 66 7.19 -4.52 -2.73
C ALA A 66 8.09 -5.62 -3.33
N ASP A 67 9.12 -5.24 -4.09
CA ASP A 67 10.13 -6.15 -4.63
C ASP A 67 10.91 -6.87 -3.51
N ARG A 68 11.33 -6.15 -2.47
CA ARG A 68 12.02 -6.74 -1.30
C ARG A 68 11.15 -7.73 -0.53
N ILE A 69 9.85 -7.44 -0.43
CA ILE A 69 8.88 -8.30 0.25
C ILE A 69 8.47 -9.49 -0.64
N GLY A 70 8.58 -9.36 -1.97
CA GLY A 70 8.13 -10.37 -2.94
C GLY A 70 6.62 -10.30 -3.19
N SER A 71 6.06 -9.09 -3.25
CA SER A 71 4.63 -8.81 -3.44
C SER A 71 4.35 -8.07 -4.74
N LYS A 72 3.11 -8.16 -5.25
CA LYS A 72 2.70 -7.35 -6.40
C LYS A 72 2.49 -5.91 -5.95
N CYS A 73 3.32 -4.99 -6.44
CA CYS A 73 3.14 -3.56 -6.25
C CYS A 73 1.98 -3.03 -7.09
N VAL A 74 1.08 -2.25 -6.50
CA VAL A 74 0.05 -1.49 -7.22
C VAL A 74 0.04 -0.06 -6.69
N TYR A 75 0.50 0.87 -7.53
CA TYR A 75 0.46 2.30 -7.22
C TYR A 75 -0.86 2.90 -7.72
N LEU A 76 -1.68 3.45 -6.83
CA LEU A 76 -2.95 4.09 -7.18
C LEU A 76 -2.77 5.62 -7.19
N PRO A 77 -2.72 6.27 -8.37
CA PRO A 77 -2.52 7.72 -8.48
C PRO A 77 -3.80 8.50 -8.12
N ILE A 78 -4.25 8.41 -6.88
CA ILE A 78 -5.41 9.15 -6.36
C ILE A 78 -4.92 10.51 -5.87
N HIS A 79 -5.13 11.57 -6.65
CA HIS A 79 -4.59 12.89 -6.39
C HIS A 79 -5.67 13.90 -5.96
N GLU A 80 -6.86 13.77 -6.55
CA GLU A 80 -8.03 14.59 -6.23
C GLU A 80 -9.17 13.70 -5.73
N GLY A 81 -10.22 14.34 -5.18
CA GLY A 81 -11.37 13.61 -4.64
C GLY A 81 -12.08 12.74 -5.69
N GLU A 82 -12.12 13.23 -6.93
CA GLU A 82 -12.72 12.55 -8.08
C GLU A 82 -12.03 11.22 -8.41
N ASP A 83 -10.71 11.14 -8.24
CA ASP A 83 -9.92 9.95 -8.57
C ASP A 83 -10.30 8.75 -7.69
N ALA A 84 -10.77 9.01 -6.47
CA ALA A 84 -11.15 8.00 -5.49
C ALA A 84 -12.39 7.20 -5.89
N PHE A 85 -13.22 7.72 -6.81
CA PHE A 85 -14.47 7.10 -7.24
C PHE A 85 -14.33 6.28 -8.52
N THR A 86 -13.11 6.08 -9.02
CA THR A 86 -12.87 5.25 -10.21
C THR A 86 -13.13 3.77 -9.89
N ASP A 87 -14.07 3.13 -10.59
CA ASP A 87 -14.40 1.70 -10.42
C ASP A 87 -13.15 0.80 -10.47
N HIS A 88 -12.18 1.15 -11.31
CA HIS A 88 -10.90 0.45 -11.41
C HIS A 88 -10.13 0.45 -10.08
N HIS A 89 -10.04 1.59 -9.39
CA HIS A 89 -9.36 1.70 -8.10
C HIS A 89 -10.09 0.89 -7.02
N VAL A 90 -11.42 0.93 -7.03
CA VAL A 90 -12.27 0.17 -6.10
C VAL A 90 -12.06 -1.34 -6.26
N GLU A 91 -12.02 -1.84 -7.49
CA GLU A 91 -11.78 -3.28 -7.72
C GLU A 91 -10.36 -3.72 -7.35
N LEU A 92 -9.35 -2.85 -7.51
CA LEU A 92 -7.99 -3.15 -7.07
C LEU A 92 -7.89 -3.31 -5.55
N VAL A 93 -8.55 -2.46 -4.75
CA VAL A 93 -8.43 -2.50 -3.28
C VAL A 93 -9.22 -3.63 -2.62
N LYS A 94 -10.25 -4.16 -3.28
CA LYS A 94 -11.24 -5.10 -2.71
C LYS A 94 -10.62 -6.36 -2.09
N ASN A 95 -9.58 -6.90 -2.72
CA ASN A 95 -8.91 -8.13 -2.26
C ASN A 95 -7.40 -7.98 -2.00
N ALA A 96 -6.88 -6.76 -1.99
CA ALA A 96 -5.48 -6.52 -1.67
C ALA A 96 -5.14 -6.94 -0.24
N GLY A 97 -3.87 -7.31 -0.04
CA GLY A 97 -3.36 -7.76 1.25
C GLY A 97 -2.86 -6.60 2.12
N LEU A 98 -2.23 -5.60 1.49
CA LEU A 98 -1.77 -4.38 2.15
C LEU A 98 -2.02 -3.18 1.23
#